data_AF-A0A841WRK3-F1
#
_entry.id   AF-A0A841WRK3-F1
#
_cell.length_a   1.000
_cell.length_b   1.000
_cell.length_c   1.000
_cell.angle_alpha   90.00
_cell.angle_beta   90.00
_cell.angle_gamma   90.00
#
_symmetry.space_group_name_H-M   'P 1'
#
loop_
_entity.id
_entity.type
_entity.pdbx_description
1 polymer ?
#
loop_
_entity_poly.entity_id
_entity_poly.type
_entity_poly.pdbx_seq_one_letter_code
_entity_poly.pdbx_strand_id
1 'polypeptide(L)'
;MPKNWALKVDQFFNANPHCIIATVHVDSFPADLPLEPNIREPNRKSSTYRQIFDSLTTEPEKFFSRHSGIVLCANKVKPNTKKTQLELEILEASEGGSDGIINGGHTVLAFQQARDYKYDLTQARVKVTIHIGLSEDEAKDIALASNTSAPVDARSKVNARGDYKFIKQFLAQLEREQETKFRIAYYQNQSGAPKSPQCNVNHLIKLMNCLDRNKYNPDSKSRTKHPPVSNTPSLSETERERLSKLLPLLPKGLWIEQRLFQVIEEHITKPRRKGVVDLASIDSRKNTLLPDSRYSFGFAAPADIAMPIVAAYRVFLDEQYNWIIPFDEFAEDFLQHLWNNYYKKYLVSEKLAGNTVGSKICRNPVIWDNIYVSAQSYLNQQLMKMVGSKNNKREELKLVN
;
A
#
# COMPACT_ATOMS: atom_id res chain seq x y z
N MET A 1 23.47 17.84 11.88
CA MET A 1 23.69 18.33 13.25
C MET A 1 22.36 18.24 13.98
N PRO A 2 22.31 17.67 15.18
CA PRO A 2 21.09 17.53 15.96
C PRO A 2 20.38 18.87 16.06
N LYS A 3 19.07 18.87 15.84
CA LYS A 3 18.26 20.08 15.91
C LYS A 3 17.57 20.16 17.26
N ASN A 4 17.42 21.40 17.74
CA ASN A 4 16.80 21.68 19.03
C ASN A 4 15.41 22.29 18.86
N TRP A 5 14.46 21.80 19.65
CA TRP A 5 13.12 22.35 19.76
C TRP A 5 12.84 22.80 21.19
N ALA A 6 11.93 23.76 21.32
CA ALA A 6 11.52 24.31 22.60
C ALA A 6 10.03 24.03 22.85
N LEU A 7 9.72 23.43 24.00
CA LEU A 7 8.35 23.31 24.49
C LEU A 7 8.17 24.27 25.67
N LYS A 8 7.26 25.23 25.55
CA LYS A 8 6.84 26.06 26.69
C LYS A 8 5.86 25.27 27.56
N VAL A 9 6.14 25.19 28.85
CA VAL A 9 5.42 24.31 29.78
C VAL A 9 4.91 25.07 31.00
N ASP A 10 3.74 24.68 31.50
CA ASP A 10 3.28 25.12 32.82
C ASP A 10 3.98 24.35 33.93
N GLN A 11 4.13 23.03 33.71
CA GLN A 11 4.75 22.11 34.66
C GLN A 11 5.19 20.83 33.94
N PHE A 12 6.16 20.14 34.53
CA PHE A 12 6.55 18.80 34.12
C PHE A 12 7.03 17.99 35.32
N PHE A 13 6.99 16.68 35.20
CA PHE A 13 7.61 15.76 36.16
C PHE A 13 8.28 14.60 35.43
N ASN A 14 9.31 14.02 36.06
CA ASN A 14 9.94 12.80 35.57
C ASN A 14 9.08 11.61 36.01
N ALA A 15 8.41 10.95 35.07
CA ALA A 15 7.71 9.70 35.35
C ALA A 15 8.73 8.57 35.64
N ASN A 16 9.88 8.62 34.98
CA ASN A 16 11.08 7.83 35.27
C ASN A 16 12.32 8.56 34.66
N PRO A 17 13.56 8.06 34.82
CA PRO A 17 14.76 8.73 34.28
C PRO A 17 14.76 8.96 32.76
N HIS A 18 13.98 8.19 32.01
CA HIS A 18 13.87 8.22 30.56
C HIS A 18 12.48 8.68 30.08
N CYS A 19 11.67 9.30 30.94
CA CYS A 19 10.32 9.72 30.60
C CYS A 19 9.89 10.96 31.38
N ILE A 20 9.57 12.03 30.65
CA ILE A 20 8.99 13.26 31.18
C ILE A 20 7.54 13.37 30.74
N ILE A 21 6.66 13.78 31.66
CA ILE A 21 5.28 14.17 31.32
C ILE A 21 5.14 15.66 31.61
N ALA A 22 4.70 16.42 30.61
CA ALA A 22 4.58 17.87 30.66
C ALA A 22 3.19 18.37 30.27
N THR A 23 2.80 19.50 30.85
CA THR A 23 1.65 20.30 30.41
C THR A 23 2.18 21.43 29.53
N VAL A 24 1.92 21.34 28.22
CA VAL A 24 2.56 22.19 27.20
C VAL A 24 1.57 23.19 26.62
N HIS A 25 2.06 24.40 26.34
CA HIS A 25 1.31 25.47 25.70
C HIS A 25 1.10 25.15 24.21
N VAL A 26 -0.15 25.24 23.74
CA VAL A 26 -0.49 24.88 22.34
C VAL A 26 -0.16 26.02 21.36
N ASP A 27 -0.34 27.27 21.76
CA ASP A 27 -0.06 28.47 20.96
C ASP A 27 1.37 28.51 20.40
N SER A 28 2.32 27.98 21.17
CA SER A 28 3.76 28.01 20.92
C SER A 28 4.33 26.62 20.62
N PHE A 29 3.48 25.60 20.49
CA PHE A 29 3.93 24.25 20.17
C PHE A 29 4.57 24.20 18.77
N PRO A 30 5.77 23.62 18.61
CA PRO A 30 6.44 23.52 17.32
C PRO A 30 5.69 22.56 16.38
N ALA A 31 5.29 23.05 15.21
CA ALA A 31 4.55 22.26 14.22
C ALA A 31 5.44 21.52 13.21
N ASP A 32 6.74 21.79 13.24
CA ASP A 32 7.77 21.26 12.35
C ASP A 32 8.61 20.15 13.01
N LEU A 33 8.20 19.66 14.19
CA LEU A 33 8.78 18.46 14.78
C LEU A 33 8.68 17.28 13.79
N PRO A 34 9.74 16.46 13.65
CA PRO A 34 9.69 15.28 12.81
C PRO A 34 8.51 14.37 13.17
N LEU A 35 7.86 13.82 12.15
CA LEU A 35 6.75 12.88 12.30
C LEU A 35 7.21 11.43 12.42
N GLU A 36 8.49 11.15 12.22
CA GLU A 36 9.06 9.85 12.56
C GLU A 36 9.18 9.76 14.10
N PRO A 37 8.90 8.60 14.72
CA PRO A 37 8.62 7.29 14.14
C PRO A 37 7.11 6.96 14.06
N ASN A 38 6.23 7.95 13.85
CA ASN A 38 4.79 7.71 13.72
C ASN A 38 4.48 6.71 12.60
N ILE A 39 3.64 5.73 12.90
CA ILE A 39 3.24 4.69 11.95
C ILE A 39 2.18 5.17 10.93
N ARG A 40 1.71 6.42 11.05
CA ARG A 40 0.82 7.06 10.08
C ARG A 40 1.05 8.55 9.99
N GLU A 41 0.88 9.10 8.80
CA GLU A 41 0.90 10.55 8.62
C GLU A 41 -0.47 11.18 8.94
N PRO A 42 -0.50 12.45 9.39
CA PRO A 42 -1.73 13.13 9.72
C PRO A 42 -2.56 13.51 8.49
N ASN A 43 -3.88 13.40 8.58
CA ASN A 43 -4.80 13.69 7.47
C ASN A 43 -5.93 14.64 7.89
N ARG A 44 -5.94 15.85 7.29
CA ARG A 44 -6.96 16.90 7.52
C ARG A 44 -8.39 16.48 7.21
N LYS A 45 -8.58 15.44 6.39
CA LYS A 45 -9.90 14.93 6.03
C LYS A 45 -10.42 13.83 6.97
N SER A 46 -9.59 13.36 7.90
CA SER A 46 -9.99 12.31 8.85
C SER A 46 -10.99 12.85 9.89
N SER A 47 -11.88 11.99 10.38
CA SER A 47 -12.80 12.32 11.49
C SER A 47 -12.03 12.71 12.76
N THR A 48 -10.96 11.98 13.08
CA THR A 48 -10.09 12.27 14.22
C THR A 48 -9.51 13.68 14.15
N TYR A 49 -8.99 14.09 12.98
CA TYR A 49 -8.51 15.47 12.81
C TYR A 49 -9.62 16.49 13.08
N ARG A 50 -10.80 16.30 12.48
CA ARG A 50 -11.92 17.25 12.61
C ARG A 50 -12.35 17.39 14.07
N GLN A 51 -12.49 16.28 14.80
CA GLN A 51 -12.85 16.30 16.21
C GLN A 51 -11.80 17.03 17.08
N ILE A 52 -10.51 16.81 16.81
CA ILE A 52 -9.44 17.52 17.50
C ILE A 52 -9.49 19.02 17.19
N PHE A 53 -9.62 19.36 15.91
CA PHE A 53 -9.67 20.74 15.45
C PHE A 53 -10.87 21.50 16.01
N ASP A 54 -12.06 20.87 16.00
CA ASP A 54 -13.28 21.44 16.57
C ASP A 54 -13.09 21.68 18.07
N SER A 55 -12.63 20.66 18.82
CA SER A 55 -12.39 20.81 20.27
C SER A 55 -11.35 21.87 20.60
N LEU A 56 -10.34 22.08 19.74
CA LEU A 56 -9.32 23.09 19.93
C LEU A 56 -9.85 24.51 19.71
N THR A 57 -10.81 24.67 18.79
CA THR A 57 -11.30 25.98 18.34
C THR A 57 -12.59 26.43 19.03
N THR A 58 -13.34 25.51 19.65
CA THR A 58 -14.58 25.84 20.35
C THR A 58 -14.43 25.92 21.87
N GLU A 59 -13.61 25.04 22.47
CA GLU A 59 -13.40 24.96 23.91
C GLU A 59 -11.91 24.71 24.24
N PRO A 60 -11.01 25.65 23.85
CA PRO A 60 -9.55 25.50 23.99
C PRO A 60 -9.11 25.22 25.44
N GLU A 61 -9.78 25.81 26.43
CA GLU A 61 -9.49 25.62 27.85
C GLU A 61 -9.75 24.18 28.35
N LYS A 62 -10.62 23.43 27.66
CA LYS A 62 -10.92 22.01 27.97
C LYS A 62 -10.06 21.04 27.16
N PHE A 63 -9.15 21.53 26.32
CA PHE A 63 -8.39 20.69 25.41
C PHE A 63 -7.55 19.63 26.15
N PHE A 64 -6.91 20.03 27.26
CA PHE A 64 -6.07 19.14 28.06
C PHE A 64 -6.82 17.92 28.61
N SER A 65 -8.08 18.11 29.05
CA SER A 65 -8.87 17.05 29.67
C SER A 65 -9.59 16.15 28.66
N ARG A 66 -9.80 16.64 27.43
CA ARG A 66 -10.54 15.92 26.38
C ARG A 66 -9.68 15.07 25.46
N HIS A 67 -8.38 15.32 25.39
CA HIS A 67 -7.48 14.64 24.46
C HIS A 67 -6.39 13.85 25.19
N SER A 68 -6.02 12.70 24.63
CA SER A 68 -5.01 11.81 25.23
C SER A 68 -3.60 12.40 25.27
N GLY A 69 -3.35 13.49 24.56
CA GLY A 69 -2.07 14.18 24.49
C GLY A 69 -1.24 13.83 23.24
N ILE A 70 0.05 14.15 23.31
CA ILE A 70 1.08 13.87 22.32
C ILE A 70 2.12 12.97 22.97
N VAL A 71 2.61 11.97 22.24
CA VAL A 71 3.74 11.13 22.65
C VAL A 71 4.86 11.37 21.66
N LEU A 72 6.05 11.70 22.15
CA LEU A 72 7.23 11.91 21.33
C LEU A 72 8.47 11.32 21.98
N CYS A 73 9.52 11.10 21.21
CA CYS A 73 10.85 10.79 21.71
C CYS A 73 11.86 11.87 21.33
N ALA A 74 12.89 12.00 22.16
CA ALA A 74 14.00 12.91 21.98
C ALA A 74 15.29 12.26 22.47
N ASN A 75 16.42 12.57 21.85
CA ASN A 75 17.73 12.12 22.30
C ASN A 75 18.05 12.66 23.69
N LYS A 76 17.79 13.96 23.91
CA LYS A 76 18.00 14.61 25.21
C LYS A 76 16.92 15.64 25.50
N VAL A 77 16.66 15.85 26.78
CA VAL A 77 15.77 16.92 27.26
C VAL A 77 16.49 17.74 28.33
N LYS A 78 16.49 19.06 28.18
CA LYS A 78 17.08 20.00 29.14
C LYS A 78 16.03 21.02 29.58
N PRO A 79 15.62 21.04 30.86
CA PRO A 79 14.79 22.12 31.36
C PRO A 79 15.58 23.42 31.46
N ASN A 80 14.94 24.54 31.14
CA ASN A 80 15.54 25.85 31.40
C ASN A 80 15.62 26.12 32.92
N THR A 81 16.42 27.12 33.32
CA THR A 81 16.64 27.46 34.75
C THR A 81 15.34 27.77 35.51
N LYS A 82 14.33 28.31 34.80
CA LYS A 82 13.03 28.67 35.38
C LYS A 82 12.00 27.54 35.35
N LYS A 83 12.33 26.37 34.79
CA LYS A 83 11.44 25.21 34.56
C LYS A 83 10.16 25.53 33.76
N THR A 84 10.16 26.62 32.99
CA THR A 84 9.04 27.04 32.12
C THR A 84 9.19 26.55 30.68
N GLN A 85 10.31 25.90 30.37
CA GLN A 85 10.60 25.42 29.03
C GLN A 85 11.42 24.13 29.08
N LEU A 86 11.14 23.22 28.16
CA LEU A 86 11.94 22.03 27.87
C LEU A 86 12.60 22.19 26.51
N GLU A 87 13.92 22.15 26.46
CA GLU A 87 14.69 22.05 25.21
C GLU A 87 14.86 20.58 24.85
N LEU A 88 14.48 20.21 23.63
CA LEU A 88 14.53 18.85 23.09
C LEU A 88 15.63 18.79 22.02
N GLU A 89 16.61 17.91 22.21
CA GLU A 89 17.56 17.54 21.17
C GLU A 89 16.96 16.34 20.42
N ILE A 90 16.70 16.48 19.12
CA ILE A 90 16.08 15.46 18.27
C ILE A 90 17.10 15.00 17.22
N LEU A 91 17.27 13.68 17.11
CA LEU A 91 18.06 13.04 16.06
C LEU A 91 17.15 12.54 14.93
N GLU A 92 17.27 13.13 13.75
CA GLU A 92 16.54 12.69 12.55
C GLU A 92 17.18 11.43 11.92
N ALA A 93 16.46 10.76 11.01
CA ALA A 93 16.93 9.57 10.29
C ALA A 93 18.27 9.77 9.56
N SER A 94 18.49 10.96 8.99
CA SER A 94 19.77 11.30 8.34
C SER A 94 20.96 11.33 9.30
N GLU A 95 20.69 11.36 10.60
CA GLU A 95 21.68 11.47 11.68
C GLU A 95 21.79 10.17 12.48
N GLY A 96 21.12 9.11 12.03
CA GLY A 96 21.08 7.81 12.69
C GLY A 96 20.08 7.72 13.86
N GLY A 97 19.16 8.68 13.99
CA GLY A 97 18.08 8.65 14.97
C GLY A 97 16.69 8.44 14.34
N SER A 98 15.67 8.33 15.17
CA SER A 98 14.27 8.31 14.73
C SER A 98 13.41 9.11 15.71
N ASP A 99 13.96 10.21 16.22
CA ASP A 99 13.32 11.04 17.21
C ASP A 99 12.23 11.91 16.59
N GLY A 100 11.20 12.21 17.38
CA GLY A 100 10.06 13.00 16.95
C GLY A 100 8.74 12.48 17.48
N ILE A 101 7.66 12.79 16.78
CA ILE A 101 6.30 12.50 17.20
C ILE A 101 6.01 11.01 16.99
N ILE A 102 5.84 10.26 18.08
CA ILE A 102 5.40 8.87 18.08
C ILE A 102 3.88 8.79 17.86
N ASN A 103 3.12 9.66 18.55
CA ASN A 103 1.66 9.78 18.43
C ASN A 103 1.22 11.23 18.66
N GLY A 104 0.12 11.63 18.05
CA GLY A 104 -0.39 13.00 18.12
C GLY A 104 -0.13 13.85 16.88
N GLY A 105 0.32 13.26 15.77
CA GLY A 105 0.54 14.02 14.52
C GLY A 105 -0.71 14.76 14.01
N HIS A 106 -1.91 14.21 14.22
CA HIS A 106 -3.17 14.89 13.87
C HIS A 106 -3.41 16.12 14.77
N THR A 107 -3.00 16.01 16.04
CA THR A 107 -3.07 17.09 17.03
C THR A 107 -2.14 18.23 16.66
N VAL A 108 -0.88 17.93 16.33
CA VAL A 108 0.09 18.94 15.89
C VAL A 108 -0.34 19.61 14.58
N LEU A 109 -0.91 18.85 13.64
CA LEU A 109 -1.49 19.43 12.43
C LEU A 109 -2.67 20.37 12.71
N ALA A 110 -3.50 20.05 13.70
CA ALA A 110 -4.61 20.90 14.11
C ALA A 110 -4.11 22.20 14.77
N PHE A 111 -3.03 22.14 15.57
CA PHE A 111 -2.39 23.32 16.14
C PHE A 111 -1.94 24.29 15.05
N GLN A 112 -1.22 23.78 14.04
CA GLN A 112 -0.77 24.60 12.92
C GLN A 112 -1.96 25.24 12.19
N GLN A 113 -2.98 24.46 11.85
CA GLN A 113 -4.14 24.97 11.11
C GLN A 113 -4.92 26.03 11.92
N ALA A 114 -5.05 25.85 13.23
CA ALA A 114 -5.76 26.79 14.08
C ALA A 114 -5.00 28.13 14.17
N ARG A 115 -3.66 28.09 14.22
CA ARG A 115 -2.81 29.29 14.13
C ARG A 115 -2.92 29.97 12.77
N ASP A 116 -2.90 29.21 11.68
CA ASP A 116 -3.06 29.75 10.32
C ASP A 116 -4.39 30.49 10.16
N TYR A 117 -5.44 29.98 10.83
CA TYR A 117 -6.77 30.61 10.88
C TYR A 117 -6.96 31.63 12.00
N LYS A 118 -5.89 31.95 12.76
CA LYS A 118 -5.87 32.98 13.80
C LYS A 118 -6.86 32.76 14.95
N TYR A 119 -7.11 31.51 15.31
CA TYR A 119 -7.83 31.19 16.55
C TYR A 119 -6.96 31.54 17.77
N ASP A 120 -7.61 31.97 18.86
CA ASP A 120 -6.94 32.17 20.14
C ASP A 120 -6.70 30.83 20.84
N LEU A 121 -5.42 30.47 21.01
CA LEU A 121 -4.96 29.22 21.61
C LEU A 121 -4.27 29.44 22.97
N THR A 122 -4.31 30.66 23.51
CA THR A 122 -3.58 31.05 24.74
C THR A 122 -4.00 30.24 25.96
N GLN A 123 -5.26 29.79 26.02
CA GLN A 123 -5.80 28.94 27.07
C GLN A 123 -5.65 27.44 26.78
N ALA A 124 -5.24 27.07 25.57
CA ALA A 124 -5.12 25.66 25.20
C ALA A 124 -3.83 25.05 25.76
N ARG A 125 -4.00 23.91 26.43
CA ARG A 125 -2.91 23.09 26.96
C ARG A 125 -3.03 21.67 26.47
N VAL A 126 -1.89 21.02 26.26
CA VAL A 126 -1.83 19.61 25.85
C VAL A 126 -0.87 18.84 26.74
N LYS A 127 -1.26 17.62 27.11
CA LYS A 127 -0.35 16.68 27.77
C LYS A 127 0.66 16.15 26.77
N VAL A 128 1.94 16.23 27.09
CA VAL A 128 3.01 15.68 26.26
C VAL A 128 3.83 14.68 27.07
N THR A 129 3.90 13.45 26.60
CA THR A 129 4.79 12.40 27.12
C THR A 129 6.04 12.35 26.25
N ILE A 130 7.20 12.54 26.86
CA ILE A 130 8.50 12.64 26.20
C ILE A 130 9.37 11.49 26.67
N HIS A 131 9.63 10.53 25.78
CA HIS A 131 10.59 9.46 26.03
C HIS A 131 12.01 9.91 25.64
N ILE A 132 13.01 9.57 26.45
CA ILE A 132 14.39 10.06 26.28
C ILE A 132 15.33 8.92 25.91
N GLY A 133 15.98 9.05 24.75
CA GLY A 133 17.02 8.12 24.29
C GLY A 133 16.49 6.74 23.90
N LEU A 134 15.31 6.68 23.27
CA LEU A 134 14.78 5.41 22.75
C LEU A 134 15.59 4.93 21.54
N SER A 135 15.74 3.61 21.42
CA SER A 135 16.08 2.98 20.15
C SER A 135 14.93 3.05 19.15
N GLU A 136 15.23 2.86 17.86
CA GLU A 136 14.23 2.84 16.79
C GLU A 136 13.13 1.79 17.04
N ASP A 137 13.52 0.60 17.52
CA ASP A 137 12.59 -0.50 17.79
C ASP A 137 11.67 -0.20 18.98
N GLU A 138 12.22 0.35 20.08
CA GLU A 138 11.40 0.77 21.22
C GLU A 138 10.40 1.87 20.84
N ALA A 139 10.83 2.84 20.02
CA ALA A 139 9.95 3.92 19.58
C ALA A 139 8.80 3.41 18.69
N LYS A 140 9.07 2.42 17.83
CA LYS A 140 8.03 1.73 17.02
C LYS A 140 7.07 0.93 17.89
N ASP A 141 7.56 0.22 18.91
CA ASP A 141 6.71 -0.54 19.83
C ASP A 141 5.75 0.38 20.59
N ILE A 142 6.26 1.52 21.08
CA ILE A 142 5.41 2.55 21.71
C ILE A 142 4.44 3.14 20.69
N ALA A 143 4.84 3.37 19.44
CA ALA A 143 3.94 3.84 18.38
C ALA A 143 2.78 2.86 18.14
N LEU A 144 3.07 1.56 18.08
CA LEU A 144 2.08 0.50 17.93
C LEU A 144 1.11 0.45 19.12
N ALA A 145 1.63 0.55 20.35
CA ALA A 145 0.84 0.53 21.58
C ALA A 145 -0.01 1.80 21.78
N SER A 146 0.47 2.96 21.35
CA SER A 146 -0.19 4.26 21.56
C SER A 146 -1.41 4.48 20.65
N ASN A 147 -1.57 3.70 19.58
CA ASN A 147 -2.62 3.86 18.58
C ASN A 147 -3.90 3.03 18.86
N THR A 148 -4.28 2.85 20.12
CA THR A 148 -5.46 2.06 20.52
C THR A 148 -6.79 2.79 20.37
N SER A 149 -6.80 4.14 20.44
CA SER A 149 -8.03 4.95 20.40
C SER A 149 -8.58 5.18 18.98
N ALA A 150 -7.71 5.27 17.98
CA ALA A 150 -8.08 5.35 16.56
C ALA A 150 -7.28 4.29 15.78
N PRO A 151 -7.91 3.18 15.33
CA PRO A 151 -7.20 2.07 14.72
C PRO A 151 -6.44 2.52 13.46
N VAL A 152 -5.13 2.29 13.46
CA VAL A 152 -4.29 2.41 12.27
C VAL A 152 -4.52 1.21 11.36
N ASP A 153 -4.47 1.43 10.05
CA ASP A 153 -4.58 0.33 9.08
C ASP A 153 -3.53 -0.77 9.33
N ALA A 154 -3.91 -2.02 9.06
CA ALA A 154 -3.07 -3.17 9.42
C ALA A 154 -1.72 -3.16 8.67
N ARG A 155 -1.65 -2.63 7.45
CA ARG A 155 -0.38 -2.51 6.70
C ARG A 155 0.62 -1.57 7.37
N SER A 156 0.16 -0.48 8.00
CA SER A 156 1.07 0.40 8.75
C SER A 156 1.73 -0.32 9.91
N LYS A 157 0.97 -1.17 10.61
CA LYS A 157 1.49 -1.97 11.73
C LYS A 157 2.53 -2.99 11.25
N VAL A 158 2.25 -3.66 10.13
CA VAL A 158 3.17 -4.60 9.48
C VAL A 158 4.45 -3.87 9.01
N ASN A 159 4.31 -2.68 8.41
CA ASN A 159 5.45 -1.86 8.01
C ASN A 159 6.30 -1.42 9.20
N ALA A 160 5.67 -1.00 10.30
CA ALA A 160 6.36 -0.54 11.51
C ALA A 160 7.27 -1.64 12.08
N ARG A 161 6.82 -2.89 12.07
CA ARG A 161 7.61 -4.07 12.48
C ARG A 161 8.75 -4.44 11.51
N GLY A 162 8.89 -3.72 10.39
CA GLY A 162 9.89 -4.01 9.37
C GLY A 162 9.53 -5.20 8.47
N ASP A 163 8.32 -5.76 8.58
CA ASP A 163 7.94 -6.99 7.89
C ASP A 163 7.94 -6.86 6.35
N TYR A 164 7.91 -5.64 5.80
CA TYR A 164 8.00 -5.37 4.36
C TYR A 164 9.42 -5.13 3.84
N LYS A 165 10.46 -5.27 4.67
CA LYS A 165 11.86 -4.98 4.29
C LYS A 165 12.30 -5.75 3.04
N PHE A 166 11.94 -7.04 2.94
CA PHE A 166 12.28 -7.87 1.78
C PHE A 166 11.64 -7.37 0.47
N ILE A 167 10.39 -6.89 0.51
CA ILE A 167 9.71 -6.28 -0.65
C ILE A 167 10.40 -4.97 -1.03
N LYS A 168 10.71 -4.10 -0.05
CA LYS A 168 11.39 -2.82 -0.29
C LYS A 168 12.76 -3.02 -0.94
N GLN A 169 13.54 -3.99 -0.43
CA GLN A 169 14.86 -4.32 -0.97
C GLN A 169 14.78 -4.84 -2.41
N PHE A 170 13.83 -5.74 -2.69
CA PHE A 170 13.61 -6.26 -4.03
C PHE A 170 13.21 -5.15 -5.02
N LEU A 171 12.24 -4.30 -4.66
CA LEU A 171 11.85 -3.18 -5.50
C LEU A 171 13.03 -2.23 -5.74
N ALA A 172 13.79 -1.86 -4.70
CA ALA A 172 14.96 -1.00 -4.85
C ALA A 172 16.03 -1.60 -5.79
N GLN A 173 16.18 -2.94 -5.81
CA GLN A 173 17.01 -3.62 -6.79
C GLN A 173 16.45 -3.46 -8.20
N LEU A 174 15.16 -3.71 -8.41
CA LEU A 174 14.51 -3.50 -9.71
C LEU A 174 14.61 -2.06 -10.20
N GLU A 175 14.50 -1.05 -9.32
CA GLU A 175 14.65 0.35 -9.70
C GLU A 175 16.04 0.64 -10.28
N ARG A 176 17.09 0.00 -9.74
CA ARG A 176 18.47 0.11 -10.25
C ARG A 176 18.66 -0.61 -11.58
N GLU A 177 17.98 -1.75 -11.77
CA GLU A 177 18.13 -2.59 -12.96
C GLU A 177 17.29 -2.10 -14.16
N GLN A 178 16.11 -1.52 -13.91
CA GLN A 178 15.08 -1.27 -14.93
C GLN A 178 14.74 0.21 -15.14
N GLU A 179 15.45 1.14 -14.48
CA GLU A 179 15.18 2.59 -14.50
C GLU A 179 13.69 2.95 -14.30
N THR A 180 12.98 2.12 -13.53
CA THR A 180 11.54 2.25 -13.29
C THR A 180 11.34 2.53 -11.82
N LYS A 181 10.68 3.65 -11.50
CA LYS A 181 10.40 4.05 -10.11
C LYS A 181 9.08 3.45 -9.64
N PHE A 182 9.09 2.74 -8.52
CA PHE A 182 7.89 2.17 -7.93
C PHE A 182 7.25 3.13 -6.91
N ARG A 183 5.99 3.43 -7.11
CA ARG A 183 5.22 4.38 -6.29
C ARG A 183 4.29 3.63 -5.35
N ILE A 184 4.82 3.19 -4.20
CA ILE A 184 4.13 2.30 -3.25
C ILE A 184 3.95 2.95 -1.87
N ALA A 185 2.71 2.96 -1.39
CA ALA A 185 2.39 3.28 0.00
C ALA A 185 2.50 2.03 0.89
N TYR A 186 3.36 2.09 1.90
CA TYR A 186 3.54 1.03 2.91
C TYR A 186 2.74 1.28 4.18
N TYR A 187 2.44 2.54 4.48
CA TYR A 187 1.68 2.93 5.67
C TYR A 187 0.61 3.99 5.35
N GLN A 188 -0.22 4.29 6.35
CA GLN A 188 -1.41 5.12 6.23
C GLN A 188 -1.04 6.59 5.98
N ASN A 189 -1.70 7.18 4.99
CA ASN A 189 -1.51 8.57 4.55
C ASN A 189 -0.09 8.94 4.09
N GLN A 190 0.79 7.96 3.80
CA GLN A 190 2.16 8.19 3.37
C GLN A 190 2.28 9.25 2.26
N SER A 191 3.05 10.31 2.55
CA SER A 191 3.36 11.36 1.59
C SER A 191 4.28 10.86 0.49
N GLY A 192 4.19 11.49 -0.69
CA GLY A 192 4.95 11.08 -1.87
C GLY A 192 4.44 9.79 -2.54
N ALA A 193 3.55 9.03 -1.89
CA ALA A 193 2.89 7.88 -2.49
C ALA A 193 1.52 8.24 -3.10
N PRO A 194 1.16 7.73 -4.28
CA PRO A 194 -0.16 7.94 -4.85
C PRO A 194 -1.27 7.35 -3.98
N LYS A 195 -2.42 8.02 -3.95
CA LYS A 195 -3.64 7.53 -3.27
C LYS A 195 -4.37 6.44 -4.05
N SER A 196 -3.82 6.02 -5.19
CA SER A 196 -4.38 4.97 -6.03
C SER A 196 -4.46 3.66 -5.24
N PRO A 197 -5.59 2.95 -5.23
CA PRO A 197 -5.71 1.64 -4.58
C PRO A 197 -4.69 0.59 -5.06
N GLN A 198 -4.14 0.74 -6.26
CA GLN A 198 -3.09 -0.10 -6.84
C GLN A 198 -1.69 0.25 -6.31
N CYS A 199 -1.51 1.47 -5.78
CA CYS A 199 -0.22 2.00 -5.31
C CYS A 199 -0.02 1.74 -3.79
N ASN A 200 -0.37 0.55 -3.30
CA ASN A 200 -0.04 0.15 -1.93
C ASN A 200 0.54 -1.28 -1.89
N VAL A 201 1.31 -1.57 -0.85
CA VAL A 201 2.03 -2.85 -0.71
C VAL A 201 1.10 -4.08 -0.71
N ASN A 202 -0.14 -3.96 -0.23
CA ASN A 202 -1.09 -5.07 -0.25
C ASN A 202 -1.50 -5.42 -1.69
N HIS A 203 -1.51 -4.45 -2.61
CA HIS A 203 -1.75 -4.72 -4.03
C HIS A 203 -0.65 -5.59 -4.64
N LEU A 204 0.62 -5.30 -4.34
CA LEU A 204 1.74 -6.14 -4.79
C LEU A 204 1.64 -7.57 -4.24
N ILE A 205 1.24 -7.71 -2.97
CA ILE A 205 1.00 -9.01 -2.35
C ILE A 205 -0.16 -9.75 -3.03
N LYS A 206 -1.22 -9.03 -3.45
CA LYS A 206 -2.31 -9.64 -4.23
C LYS A 206 -1.83 -10.15 -5.58
N LEU A 207 -1.02 -9.38 -6.31
CA LEU A 207 -0.43 -9.79 -7.58
C LEU A 207 0.45 -11.04 -7.41
N MET A 208 1.31 -11.08 -6.40
CA MET A 208 2.12 -12.27 -6.10
C MET A 208 1.25 -13.47 -5.75
N ASN A 209 0.22 -13.31 -4.92
CA ASN A 209 -0.71 -14.39 -4.60
C ASN A 209 -1.47 -14.89 -5.83
N CYS A 210 -1.78 -14.03 -6.81
CA CYS A 210 -2.39 -14.46 -8.07
C CYS A 210 -1.51 -15.44 -8.85
N LEU A 211 -0.18 -15.29 -8.75
CA LEU A 211 0.79 -16.15 -9.42
C LEU A 211 1.27 -17.33 -8.55
N ASP A 212 0.78 -17.46 -7.31
CA ASP A 212 1.09 -18.58 -6.44
C ASP A 212 0.30 -19.83 -6.86
N ARG A 213 0.83 -20.56 -7.84
CA ARG A 213 0.21 -21.81 -8.31
C ARG A 213 0.11 -22.86 -7.21
N ASN A 214 1.07 -22.90 -6.28
CA ASN A 214 1.19 -23.98 -5.32
C ASN A 214 0.14 -23.85 -4.21
N LYS A 215 -0.13 -22.62 -3.77
CA LYS A 215 -1.18 -22.30 -2.79
C LYS A 215 -2.57 -22.26 -3.42
N TYR A 216 -2.66 -21.76 -4.66
CA TYR A 216 -3.93 -21.55 -5.37
C TYR A 216 -4.00 -22.36 -6.65
N ASN A 217 -4.27 -23.67 -6.53
CA ASN A 217 -4.44 -24.57 -7.67
C ASN A 217 -5.91 -25.04 -7.78
N PRO A 218 -6.66 -24.63 -8.83
CA PRO A 218 -8.04 -25.08 -9.05
C PRO A 218 -8.21 -26.58 -9.32
N ASP A 219 -7.15 -27.25 -9.80
CA ASP A 219 -7.12 -28.70 -10.01
C ASP A 219 -6.85 -29.47 -8.70
N SER A 220 -6.35 -28.79 -7.67
CA SER A 220 -6.14 -29.41 -6.37
C SER A 220 -7.46 -29.66 -5.66
N LYS A 221 -7.47 -30.70 -4.80
CA LYS A 221 -8.60 -30.99 -3.90
C LYS A 221 -8.71 -29.97 -2.74
N SER A 222 -7.85 -28.95 -2.70
CA SER A 222 -7.86 -27.92 -1.65
C SER A 222 -9.10 -27.03 -1.74
N ARG A 223 -9.54 -26.52 -0.59
CA ARG A 223 -10.63 -25.53 -0.49
C ARG A 223 -10.23 -24.15 -1.03
N THR A 224 -8.94 -23.84 -1.15
CA THR A 224 -8.43 -22.53 -1.58
C THR A 224 -7.99 -22.52 -3.03
N LYS A 225 -8.95 -22.62 -3.97
CA LYS A 225 -8.65 -22.67 -5.42
C LYS A 225 -8.15 -21.35 -6.00
N HIS A 226 -8.65 -20.23 -5.46
CA HIS A 226 -8.36 -18.88 -5.94
C HIS A 226 -7.89 -17.98 -4.80
N PRO A 227 -7.03 -16.98 -5.08
CA PRO A 227 -6.60 -15.98 -4.11
C PRO A 227 -7.80 -15.24 -3.49
N PRO A 228 -7.82 -15.02 -2.16
CA PRO A 228 -8.90 -14.30 -1.51
C PRO A 228 -8.83 -12.79 -1.80
N VAL A 229 -9.99 -12.13 -1.68
CA VAL A 229 -10.19 -10.68 -1.95
C VAL A 229 -9.40 -9.79 -0.99
N SER A 230 -9.18 -10.27 0.24
CA SER A 230 -8.54 -9.54 1.31
C SER A 230 -7.43 -10.40 1.90
N ASN A 231 -6.19 -10.07 1.56
CA ASN A 231 -5.03 -10.51 2.33
C ASN A 231 -4.36 -9.24 2.86
N THR A 232 -4.65 -8.88 4.10
CA THR A 232 -3.65 -8.17 4.91
C THR A 232 -3.00 -9.24 5.75
N PRO A 233 -1.94 -9.92 5.26
CA PRO A 233 -1.32 -10.95 6.04
C PRO A 233 -0.67 -10.33 7.27
N SER A 234 -0.89 -10.94 8.43
CA SER A 234 0.19 -11.00 9.41
C SER A 234 1.31 -11.78 8.72
N LEU A 235 2.43 -11.14 8.44
CA LEU A 235 3.56 -11.75 7.75
C LEU A 235 4.35 -12.60 8.76
N SER A 236 3.92 -13.83 8.99
CA SER A 236 4.73 -14.82 9.69
C SER A 236 5.99 -15.13 8.88
N GLU A 237 6.99 -15.75 9.51
CA GLU A 237 8.22 -16.17 8.81
C GLU A 237 7.92 -17.06 7.61
N THR A 238 7.05 -18.06 7.77
CA THR A 238 6.62 -18.94 6.67
C THR A 238 5.95 -18.18 5.52
N GLU A 239 5.14 -17.15 5.81
CA GLU A 239 4.54 -16.33 4.76
C GLU A 239 5.58 -15.42 4.10
N ARG A 240 6.59 -14.92 4.82
CA ARG A 240 7.73 -14.18 4.25
C ARG A 240 8.55 -15.04 3.31
N GLU A 241 8.90 -16.26 3.71
CA GLU A 241 9.62 -17.22 2.87
C GLU A 241 8.83 -17.53 1.60
N ARG A 242 7.51 -17.77 1.72
CA ARG A 242 6.64 -18.02 0.57
C ARG A 242 6.59 -16.83 -0.38
N LEU A 243 6.35 -15.63 0.12
CA LEU A 243 6.31 -14.41 -0.70
C LEU A 243 7.67 -14.10 -1.32
N SER A 244 8.78 -14.40 -0.63
CA SER A 244 10.13 -14.23 -1.16
C SER A 244 10.37 -15.10 -2.40
N LYS A 245 9.85 -16.32 -2.42
CA LYS A 245 9.88 -17.20 -3.63
C LYS A 245 9.07 -16.65 -4.80
N LEU A 246 8.04 -15.85 -4.52
CA LEU A 246 7.15 -15.25 -5.54
C LEU A 246 7.64 -13.89 -6.04
N LEU A 247 8.55 -13.21 -5.32
CA LEU A 247 9.07 -11.90 -5.70
C LEU A 247 9.58 -11.83 -7.15
N PRO A 248 10.33 -12.83 -7.67
CA PRO A 248 10.78 -12.82 -9.07
C PRO A 248 9.64 -12.74 -10.10
N LEU A 249 8.41 -13.13 -9.73
CA LEU A 249 7.23 -13.06 -10.61
C LEU A 249 6.54 -11.69 -10.58
N LEU A 250 6.82 -10.85 -9.57
CA LEU A 250 6.16 -9.55 -9.40
C LEU A 250 6.28 -8.64 -10.64
N PRO A 251 7.44 -8.51 -11.32
CA PRO A 251 7.54 -7.71 -12.55
C PRO A 251 6.58 -8.18 -13.64
N LYS A 252 6.40 -9.50 -13.79
CA LYS A 252 5.45 -10.05 -14.77
C LYS A 252 4.00 -9.84 -14.34
N GLY A 253 3.69 -9.94 -13.05
CA GLY A 253 2.36 -9.59 -12.51
C GLY A 253 1.98 -8.13 -12.76
N LEU A 254 2.93 -7.21 -12.55
CA LEU A 254 2.79 -5.78 -12.85
C LEU A 254 2.60 -5.53 -14.34
N TRP A 255 3.41 -6.17 -15.19
CA TRP A 255 3.28 -6.09 -16.64
C TRP A 255 1.88 -6.52 -17.12
N ILE A 256 1.35 -7.64 -16.60
CA ILE A 256 0.02 -8.13 -16.98
C ILE A 256 -1.06 -7.11 -16.62
N GLU A 257 -1.00 -6.54 -15.41
CA GLU A 257 -1.94 -5.50 -15.00
C GLU A 257 -1.83 -4.25 -15.89
N GLN A 258 -0.63 -3.74 -16.11
CA GLN A 258 -0.40 -2.57 -16.95
C GLN A 258 -0.90 -2.79 -18.37
N ARG A 259 -0.61 -3.96 -18.96
CA ARG A 259 -1.06 -4.29 -20.31
C ARG A 259 -2.57 -4.46 -20.39
N LEU A 260 -3.21 -5.06 -19.39
CA LEU A 260 -4.67 -5.11 -19.32
C LEU A 260 -5.28 -3.69 -19.28
N PHE A 261 -4.67 -2.77 -18.54
CA PHE A 261 -5.14 -1.38 -18.49
C PHE A 261 -4.99 -0.66 -19.83
N GLN A 262 -3.90 -0.92 -20.58
CA GLN A 262 -3.75 -0.43 -21.96
C GLN A 262 -4.86 -0.99 -22.87
N VAL A 263 -5.14 -2.29 -22.80
CA VAL A 263 -6.22 -2.93 -23.57
C VAL A 263 -7.60 -2.34 -23.23
N ILE A 264 -7.86 -2.03 -21.95
CA ILE A 264 -9.08 -1.33 -21.54
C ILE A 264 -9.13 0.09 -22.11
N GLU A 265 -8.03 0.83 -22.05
CA GLU A 265 -7.94 2.20 -22.59
C GLU A 265 -8.19 2.21 -24.11
N GLU A 266 -7.55 1.30 -24.85
CA GLU A 266 -7.74 1.12 -26.29
C GLU A 266 -9.21 0.81 -26.64
N HIS A 267 -9.90 0.00 -25.83
CA HIS A 267 -11.32 -0.33 -26.01
C HIS A 267 -12.24 0.88 -25.77
N ILE A 268 -12.02 1.63 -24.68
CA ILE A 268 -12.92 2.74 -24.31
C ILE A 268 -12.65 4.04 -25.10
N THR A 269 -11.46 4.21 -25.67
CA THR A 269 -11.09 5.36 -26.51
C THR A 269 -11.64 5.25 -27.94
N LYS A 270 -11.99 4.04 -28.38
CA LYS A 270 -12.68 3.77 -29.66
C LYS A 270 -14.11 3.27 -29.43
N PRO A 271 -14.97 4.03 -28.72
CA PRO A 271 -16.27 3.50 -28.32
C PRO A 271 -17.20 3.39 -29.55
N ARG A 272 -18.03 2.33 -29.58
CA ARG A 272 -19.09 2.18 -30.61
C ARG A 272 -20.06 3.36 -30.65
N ARG A 273 -20.23 4.06 -29.52
CA ARG A 273 -21.00 5.29 -29.38
C ARG A 273 -20.18 6.31 -28.59
N LYS A 274 -20.01 7.51 -29.14
CA LYS A 274 -19.21 8.59 -28.52
C LYS A 274 -19.66 8.83 -27.07
N GLY A 275 -18.73 8.72 -26.12
CA GLY A 275 -18.95 9.04 -24.70
C GLY A 275 -19.56 7.94 -23.83
N VAL A 276 -19.80 6.72 -24.34
CA VAL A 276 -20.36 5.61 -23.54
C VAL A 276 -19.29 4.58 -23.20
N VAL A 277 -19.05 4.37 -21.90
CA VAL A 277 -18.24 3.26 -21.38
C VAL A 277 -19.16 2.08 -21.09
N ASP A 278 -19.00 1.00 -21.84
CA ASP A 278 -19.81 -0.23 -21.75
C ASP A 278 -19.24 -1.27 -20.78
N LEU A 279 -18.14 -0.97 -20.10
CA LEU A 279 -17.50 -1.87 -19.13
C LEU A 279 -17.96 -1.55 -17.70
N ALA A 280 -18.32 -2.58 -16.94
CA ALA A 280 -18.71 -2.43 -15.54
C ALA A 280 -17.56 -1.86 -14.69
N SER A 281 -17.88 -0.91 -13.81
CA SER A 281 -16.94 -0.27 -12.87
C SER A 281 -15.77 0.53 -13.49
N ILE A 282 -15.77 0.75 -14.80
CA ILE A 282 -14.84 1.69 -15.45
C ILE A 282 -15.48 3.09 -15.47
N ASP A 283 -14.77 4.08 -14.95
CA ASP A 283 -15.20 5.49 -14.92
C ASP A 283 -14.20 6.36 -15.69
N SER A 284 -14.55 6.76 -16.91
CA SER A 284 -13.71 7.55 -17.82
C SER A 284 -13.52 9.02 -17.40
N ARG A 285 -14.14 9.46 -16.30
CA ARG A 285 -13.99 10.82 -15.76
C ARG A 285 -12.90 10.93 -14.70
N LYS A 286 -12.21 9.83 -14.42
CA LYS A 286 -11.19 9.71 -13.39
C LYS A 286 -9.98 9.02 -13.98
N ASN A 287 -8.87 9.03 -13.25
CA ASN A 287 -7.63 8.42 -13.70
C ASN A 287 -7.19 7.32 -12.73
N THR A 288 -6.49 6.31 -13.25
CA THR A 288 -5.80 5.29 -12.45
C THR A 288 -4.31 5.44 -12.64
N LEU A 289 -3.57 5.42 -11.54
CA LEU A 289 -2.12 5.28 -11.58
C LEU A 289 -1.77 3.88 -11.07
N LEU A 290 -0.94 3.18 -11.83
CA LEU A 290 -0.34 1.91 -11.42
C LEU A 290 1.01 2.15 -10.77
N PRO A 291 1.48 1.23 -9.91
CA PRO A 291 2.69 1.40 -9.11
C PRO A 291 3.97 1.62 -9.90
N ASP A 292 4.09 1.06 -11.10
CA ASP A 292 5.27 1.07 -11.99
C ASP A 292 5.08 1.94 -13.24
N SER A 293 3.91 2.57 -13.39
CA SER A 293 3.57 3.34 -14.58
C SER A 293 4.12 4.78 -14.54
N ARG A 294 4.70 5.21 -15.68
CA ARG A 294 5.17 6.59 -15.88
C ARG A 294 4.01 7.59 -15.95
N TYR A 295 2.88 7.17 -16.51
CA TYR A 295 1.67 7.97 -16.72
C TYR A 295 0.45 7.36 -16.03
N SER A 296 -0.61 8.15 -15.91
CA SER A 296 -1.92 7.67 -15.46
C SER A 296 -2.80 7.28 -16.64
N PHE A 297 -3.56 6.21 -16.51
CA PHE A 297 -4.60 5.80 -17.46
C PHE A 297 -5.82 6.72 -17.33
N GLY A 298 -6.44 7.09 -18.45
CA GLY A 298 -7.58 8.02 -18.53
C GLY A 298 -8.92 7.45 -18.03
N PHE A 299 -8.90 6.49 -17.12
CA PHE A 299 -10.08 5.91 -16.48
C PHE A 299 -9.76 5.44 -15.06
N ALA A 300 -10.75 5.45 -14.17
CA ALA A 300 -10.70 4.73 -12.90
C ALA A 300 -11.19 3.29 -13.06
N ALA A 301 -10.48 2.35 -12.42
CA ALA A 301 -10.89 0.96 -12.28
C ALA A 301 -10.69 0.46 -10.84
N PRO A 302 -11.48 -0.54 -10.38
CA PRO A 302 -11.24 -1.21 -9.10
C PRO A 302 -9.85 -1.86 -9.06
N ALA A 303 -9.18 -1.83 -7.90
CA ALA A 303 -7.87 -2.49 -7.70
C ALA A 303 -7.91 -3.99 -8.05
N ASP A 304 -9.06 -4.61 -7.80
CA ASP A 304 -9.25 -6.04 -7.94
C ASP A 304 -9.54 -6.48 -9.39
N ILE A 305 -9.71 -5.55 -10.34
CA ILE A 305 -10.13 -5.87 -11.71
C ILE A 305 -9.09 -6.70 -12.47
N ALA A 306 -7.80 -6.60 -12.12
CA ALA A 306 -6.76 -7.37 -12.82
C ALA A 306 -6.60 -8.78 -12.25
N MET A 307 -7.08 -9.04 -11.03
CA MET A 307 -6.71 -10.24 -10.27
C MET A 307 -7.07 -11.55 -10.98
N PRO A 308 -8.29 -11.75 -11.54
CA PRO A 308 -8.61 -12.99 -12.24
C PRO A 308 -7.74 -13.23 -13.48
N ILE A 309 -7.40 -12.15 -14.20
CA ILE A 309 -6.53 -12.21 -15.39
C ILE A 309 -5.10 -12.55 -15.01
N VAL A 310 -4.51 -11.83 -14.05
CA VAL A 310 -3.15 -12.12 -13.55
C VAL A 310 -3.06 -13.55 -13.06
N ALA A 311 -4.07 -14.02 -12.33
CA ALA A 311 -4.05 -15.37 -11.80
C ALA A 311 -4.21 -16.45 -12.87
N ALA A 312 -4.77 -16.14 -14.04
CA ALA A 312 -4.86 -17.07 -15.16
C ALA A 312 -3.46 -17.51 -15.63
N TYR A 313 -2.47 -16.63 -15.53
CA TYR A 313 -1.09 -16.92 -15.96
C TYR A 313 -0.42 -18.01 -15.14
N ARG A 314 -0.91 -18.30 -13.93
CA ARG A 314 -0.33 -19.34 -13.07
C ARG A 314 -0.43 -20.75 -13.68
N VAL A 315 -1.27 -20.97 -14.70
CA VAL A 315 -1.30 -22.26 -15.43
C VAL A 315 0.01 -22.51 -16.18
N PHE A 316 0.73 -21.45 -16.55
CA PHE A 316 2.00 -21.53 -17.28
C PHE A 316 3.20 -21.63 -16.34
N LEU A 317 3.00 -21.73 -15.03
CA LEU A 317 4.08 -21.91 -14.06
C LEU A 317 4.22 -23.40 -13.73
N ASP A 318 5.45 -23.85 -13.47
CA ASP A 318 5.73 -25.14 -12.82
C ASP A 318 5.75 -25.00 -11.28
N GLU A 319 5.90 -26.11 -10.54
CA GLU A 319 5.90 -26.10 -9.07
C GLU A 319 7.06 -25.30 -8.45
N GLN A 320 8.12 -25.05 -9.24
CA GLN A 320 9.27 -24.25 -8.88
C GLN A 320 9.11 -22.78 -9.31
N TYR A 321 7.94 -22.41 -9.84
CA TYR A 321 7.61 -21.09 -10.38
C TYR A 321 8.39 -20.69 -11.65
N ASN A 322 8.91 -21.65 -12.41
CA ASN A 322 9.43 -21.38 -13.74
C ASN A 322 8.30 -21.36 -14.75
N TRP A 323 8.43 -20.51 -15.76
CA TRP A 323 7.49 -20.50 -16.88
C TRP A 323 7.72 -21.72 -17.77
N ILE A 324 6.66 -22.52 -17.99
CA ILE A 324 6.65 -23.69 -18.88
C ILE A 324 6.94 -23.26 -20.33
N ILE A 325 6.49 -22.07 -20.70
CA ILE A 325 6.76 -21.39 -21.97
C ILE A 325 7.38 -20.04 -21.62
N PRO A 326 8.49 -19.60 -22.25
CA PRO A 326 9.06 -18.28 -21.98
C PRO A 326 7.98 -17.18 -22.02
N PHE A 327 7.92 -16.35 -20.98
CA PHE A 327 6.81 -15.42 -20.76
C PHE A 327 6.50 -14.56 -21.98
N ASP A 328 7.54 -13.99 -22.60
CA ASP A 328 7.40 -13.04 -23.69
C ASP A 328 6.92 -13.70 -25.00
N GLU A 329 6.94 -15.04 -25.11
CA GLU A 329 6.45 -15.78 -26.29
C GLU A 329 4.93 -15.95 -26.30
N PHE A 330 4.25 -15.89 -25.13
CA PHE A 330 2.82 -16.17 -25.05
C PHE A 330 2.00 -15.06 -24.41
N ALA A 331 2.60 -14.20 -23.58
CA ALA A 331 1.86 -13.35 -22.67
C ALA A 331 0.90 -12.39 -23.37
N GLU A 332 1.34 -11.68 -24.40
CA GLU A 332 0.48 -10.74 -25.13
C GLU A 332 -0.71 -11.44 -25.79
N ASP A 333 -0.44 -12.49 -26.59
CA ASP A 333 -1.48 -13.24 -27.29
C ASP A 333 -2.47 -13.89 -26.32
N PHE A 334 -1.96 -14.39 -25.19
CA PHE A 334 -2.79 -14.97 -24.15
C PHE A 334 -3.68 -13.94 -23.46
N LEU A 335 -3.16 -12.74 -23.16
CA LEU A 335 -3.98 -11.64 -22.65
C LEU A 335 -5.10 -11.28 -23.63
N GLN A 336 -4.77 -11.16 -24.92
CA GLN A 336 -5.76 -10.86 -25.97
C GLN A 336 -6.82 -11.97 -26.07
N HIS A 337 -6.41 -13.23 -25.95
CA HIS A 337 -7.34 -14.38 -25.90
C HIS A 337 -8.31 -14.26 -24.71
N LEU A 338 -7.80 -14.05 -23.49
CA LEU A 338 -8.65 -13.90 -22.31
C LEU A 338 -9.60 -12.69 -22.42
N TRP A 339 -9.08 -11.55 -22.88
CA TRP A 339 -9.85 -10.32 -23.04
C TRP A 339 -10.98 -10.49 -24.04
N ASN A 340 -10.66 -10.92 -25.26
CA ASN A 340 -11.61 -10.95 -26.37
C ASN A 340 -12.67 -12.05 -26.22
N ASN A 341 -12.27 -13.20 -25.69
CA ASN A 341 -13.15 -14.36 -25.66
C ASN A 341 -14.04 -14.39 -24.41
N TYR A 342 -13.58 -13.84 -23.28
CA TYR A 342 -14.24 -13.97 -21.99
C TYR A 342 -14.42 -12.63 -21.25
N TYR A 343 -13.32 -11.98 -20.91
CA TYR A 343 -13.34 -10.98 -19.84
C TYR A 343 -14.09 -9.70 -20.22
N LYS A 344 -13.91 -9.22 -21.46
CA LYS A 344 -14.67 -8.08 -22.00
C LYS A 344 -16.17 -8.36 -21.98
N LYS A 345 -16.59 -9.54 -22.45
CA LYS A 345 -18.02 -9.93 -22.49
C LYS A 345 -18.62 -9.97 -21.09
N TYR A 346 -17.87 -10.49 -20.12
CA TYR A 346 -18.27 -10.49 -18.72
C TYR A 346 -18.52 -9.05 -18.22
N LEU A 347 -17.55 -8.14 -18.36
CA LEU A 347 -17.69 -6.75 -17.91
C LEU A 347 -18.82 -6.00 -18.60
N VAL A 348 -19.06 -6.26 -19.89
CA VAL A 348 -20.20 -5.69 -20.64
C VAL A 348 -21.52 -6.24 -20.10
N SER A 349 -21.61 -7.55 -19.84
CA SER A 349 -22.84 -8.16 -19.31
C SER A 349 -23.21 -7.62 -17.93
N GLU A 350 -22.22 -7.44 -17.05
CA GLU A 350 -22.42 -6.82 -15.72
C GLU A 350 -22.88 -5.37 -15.85
N LYS A 351 -22.32 -4.61 -16.80
CA LYS A 351 -22.73 -3.22 -17.04
C LYS A 351 -24.18 -3.15 -17.51
N LEU A 352 -24.57 -4.02 -18.45
CA LEU A 352 -25.94 -4.12 -18.97
C LEU A 352 -26.94 -4.51 -17.88
N ALA A 353 -26.53 -5.36 -16.94
CA ALA A 353 -27.32 -5.72 -15.77
C ALA A 353 -27.38 -4.61 -14.69
N GLY A 354 -26.69 -3.48 -14.88
CA GLY A 354 -26.61 -2.40 -13.90
C GLY A 354 -25.69 -2.69 -12.70
N ASN A 355 -24.87 -3.73 -12.78
CA ASN A 355 -23.98 -4.16 -11.72
C ASN A 355 -22.64 -3.42 -11.73
N THR A 356 -22.02 -3.37 -10.55
CA THR A 356 -20.61 -3.02 -10.37
C THR A 356 -19.85 -4.24 -9.88
N VAL A 357 -18.71 -4.54 -10.48
CA VAL A 357 -17.87 -5.69 -10.13
C VAL A 357 -17.00 -5.42 -8.92
N GLY A 358 -16.39 -4.22 -8.81
CA GLY A 358 -15.60 -3.81 -7.62
C GLY A 358 -14.71 -4.92 -7.06
N SER A 359 -14.73 -5.11 -5.74
CA SER A 359 -14.10 -6.25 -5.06
C SER A 359 -14.92 -7.55 -5.13
N LYS A 360 -16.18 -7.49 -5.60
CA LYS A 360 -17.03 -8.67 -5.79
C LYS A 360 -16.48 -9.61 -6.87
N ILE A 361 -15.69 -9.09 -7.81
CA ILE A 361 -15.05 -9.90 -8.85
C ILE A 361 -14.14 -10.98 -8.26
N CYS A 362 -13.42 -10.66 -7.17
CA CYS A 362 -12.60 -11.63 -6.45
C CYS A 362 -13.43 -12.61 -5.58
N ARG A 363 -14.73 -12.34 -5.37
CA ARG A 363 -15.65 -13.21 -4.63
C ARG A 363 -16.48 -14.12 -5.53
N ASN A 364 -16.38 -13.98 -6.84
CA ASN A 364 -17.19 -14.73 -7.78
C ASN A 364 -16.39 -15.91 -8.36
N PRO A 365 -16.43 -17.11 -7.74
CA PRO A 365 -15.60 -18.25 -8.16
C PRO A 365 -15.83 -18.65 -9.62
N VAL A 366 -17.05 -18.44 -10.16
CA VAL A 366 -17.39 -18.79 -11.54
C VAL A 366 -16.52 -18.04 -12.55
N ILE A 367 -16.22 -16.76 -12.32
CA ILE A 367 -15.34 -15.99 -13.21
C ILE A 367 -13.93 -16.58 -13.21
N TRP A 368 -13.43 -16.90 -12.02
CA TRP A 368 -12.08 -17.43 -11.86
C TRP A 368 -11.94 -18.81 -12.48
N ASP A 369 -12.91 -19.69 -12.27
CA ASP A 369 -12.94 -21.03 -12.85
C ASP A 369 -13.03 -20.95 -14.38
N ASN A 370 -13.90 -20.09 -14.93
CA ASN A 370 -14.04 -19.94 -16.38
C ASN A 370 -12.76 -19.40 -17.04
N ILE A 371 -12.12 -18.40 -16.42
CA ILE A 371 -10.85 -17.86 -16.92
C ILE A 371 -9.74 -18.92 -16.81
N TYR A 372 -9.70 -19.68 -15.73
CA TYR A 372 -8.72 -20.75 -15.53
C TYR A 372 -8.87 -21.87 -16.56
N VAL A 373 -10.09 -22.35 -16.82
CA VAL A 373 -10.35 -23.38 -17.84
C VAL A 373 -9.95 -22.88 -19.24
N SER A 374 -10.26 -21.62 -19.55
CA SER A 374 -9.80 -20.99 -20.79
C SER A 374 -8.28 -20.94 -20.89
N ALA A 375 -7.60 -20.64 -19.78
CA ALA A 375 -6.15 -20.61 -19.68
C ALA A 375 -5.52 -21.99 -19.91
N GLN A 376 -6.05 -23.03 -19.27
CA GLN A 376 -5.60 -24.41 -19.47
C GLN A 376 -5.78 -24.88 -20.91
N SER A 377 -6.95 -24.58 -21.51
CA SER A 377 -7.22 -24.93 -22.90
C SER A 377 -6.21 -24.26 -23.84
N TYR A 378 -5.91 -22.97 -23.62
CA TYR A 378 -4.91 -22.25 -24.40
C TYR A 378 -3.51 -22.86 -24.24
N LEU A 379 -3.07 -23.14 -23.01
CA LEU A 379 -1.78 -23.78 -22.75
C LEU A 379 -1.67 -25.13 -23.48
N ASN A 380 -2.69 -25.98 -23.38
CA ASN A 380 -2.71 -27.27 -24.06
C ASN A 380 -2.58 -27.13 -25.58
N GLN A 381 -3.25 -26.15 -26.18
CA GLN A 381 -3.11 -25.86 -27.61
C GLN A 381 -1.67 -25.44 -27.98
N GLN A 382 -1.03 -24.60 -27.16
CA GLN A 382 0.36 -24.18 -27.39
C GLN A 382 1.34 -25.36 -27.27
N LEU A 383 1.18 -26.20 -26.24
CA LEU A 383 1.98 -27.41 -26.07
C LEU A 383 1.86 -28.37 -27.26
N MET A 384 0.65 -28.59 -27.77
CA MET A 384 0.43 -29.43 -28.95
C MET A 384 1.10 -28.85 -30.21
N LYS A 385 1.05 -27.52 -30.41
CA LYS A 385 1.74 -26.85 -31.52
C LYS A 385 3.26 -27.03 -31.43
N MET A 386 3.83 -26.92 -30.23
CA MET A 386 5.27 -27.12 -30.01
C MET A 386 5.72 -28.56 -30.29
N VAL A 387 4.91 -29.56 -29.90
CA VAL A 387 5.19 -30.97 -30.20
C VAL A 387 5.11 -31.23 -31.71
N GLY A 388 4.06 -30.73 -32.39
CA GLY A 388 3.91 -30.87 -33.83
C GLY A 388 5.06 -30.21 -34.61
N SER A 389 5.48 -29.00 -34.22
CA SER A 389 6.60 -28.30 -34.86
C SER A 389 7.95 -29.02 -34.69
N LYS A 390 8.20 -29.63 -33.52
CA LYS A 390 9.40 -30.45 -33.27
C LYS A 390 9.44 -31.72 -34.12
N ASN A 391 8.29 -32.35 -34.35
CA ASN A 391 8.20 -33.52 -35.21
C ASN A 391 8.50 -33.15 -36.68
N ASN A 392 7.93 -32.06 -37.17
CA ASN A 392 8.19 -31.58 -38.54
C ASN A 392 9.66 -31.19 -38.77
N LYS A 393 10.29 -30.47 -37.82
CA LYS A 393 11.73 -30.16 -37.90
C LYS A 393 12.62 -31.41 -37.89
N ARG A 394 12.22 -32.45 -37.17
CA ARG A 394 12.95 -33.73 -37.11
C ARG A 394 12.77 -34.54 -38.41
N GLU A 395 11.65 -34.41 -39.10
CA GLU A 395 11.43 -34.98 -40.43
C GLU A 395 12.18 -34.23 -41.53
N GLU A 396 12.20 -32.89 -41.50
CA GLU A 396 13.00 -32.08 -42.42
C GLU A 396 14.51 -32.39 -42.30
N LEU A 397 15.04 -32.54 -41.08
CA LEU A 397 16.44 -32.93 -40.84
C LEU A 397 16.75 -34.38 -41.28
N LYS A 398 15.74 -35.25 -41.43
CA LYS A 398 15.91 -36.62 -41.96
C LYS A 398 15.80 -36.68 -43.49
N LEU A 399 15.18 -35.69 -44.12
CA LEU A 399 15.06 -35.58 -45.59
C LEU A 399 16.25 -34.85 -46.23
N VAL A 400 17.11 -34.21 -45.41
CA VAL A 400 18.30 -33.47 -45.84
C VAL A 400 19.62 -34.26 -45.61
N ASN A 401 19.53 -35.46 -45.02
CA ASN A 401 20.60 -36.47 -45.00
C ASN A 401 20.21 -37.63 -45.92
#